data_AF-A9KLH7-F1
#
_entry.id   AF-A9KLH7-F1
#
_cell.length_a   1.000
_cell.length_b   1.000
_cell.length_c   1.000
_cell.angle_alpha   90.00
_cell.angle_beta   90.00
_cell.angle_gamma   90.00
#
_symmetry.space_group_name_H-M   'P 1'
#
loop_
_entity.id
_entity.type
_entity.pdbx_description
1 polymer ?
#
loop_
_entity_poly.entity_id
_entity_poly.type
_entity_poly.pdbx_seq_one_letter_code
_entity_poly.pdbx_strand_id
1 'polypeptide(L)'
;MPLIIANSHGKIHHNMTLNKFYEVGMIEFQVDEWRNPVKDYLNLSIDNCYTLYYDECNNCRKFCIKEQSYNVPAEEDFVLAGVGYVSNQKPDYDFGRLWSDLRLQKNVKEIKFTKQFPKGNFLECMSSRRTEAFLEWLDGSGLSIHCSHVNNLFYSTVDIVDSIADMDDITTFGYDIYPLKNVVYKLFLSNRTYF
;
A
#
# COMPACT_ATOMS: atom_id res chain seq x y z
N MET A 1 -5.10 -28.05 -7.34
CA MET A 1 -4.49 -27.15 -8.35
C MET A 1 -4.26 -25.81 -7.68
N PRO A 2 -3.02 -25.41 -7.36
CA PRO A 2 -2.77 -24.10 -6.80
C PRO A 2 -2.81 -23.04 -7.92
N LEU A 3 -3.57 -21.97 -7.66
CA LEU A 3 -3.74 -20.84 -8.55
C LEU A 3 -2.46 -19.99 -8.51
N ILE A 4 -1.76 -19.93 -9.62
CA ILE A 4 -0.59 -19.08 -9.84
C ILE A 4 -1.12 -17.68 -10.18
N ILE A 5 -0.89 -16.70 -9.31
CA ILE A 5 -0.92 -15.28 -9.68
C ILE A 5 0.53 -14.94 -10.07
N ALA A 6 0.79 -14.91 -11.37
CA ALA A 6 2.05 -14.44 -11.93
C ALA A 6 1.73 -13.25 -12.83
N ASN A 7 2.31 -12.09 -12.50
CA ASN A 7 2.29 -10.93 -13.37
C ASN A 7 3.31 -11.12 -14.50
N SER A 8 2.89 -10.83 -15.73
CA SER A 8 3.75 -10.81 -16.91
C SER A 8 4.51 -9.48 -16.98
N HIS A 9 5.84 -9.60 -17.07
CA HIS A 9 6.84 -8.53 -17.25
C HIS A 9 7.36 -7.85 -15.98
N GLY A 10 8.49 -8.36 -15.51
CA GLY A 10 9.34 -7.79 -14.46
C GLY A 10 9.41 -8.68 -13.23
N LYS A 11 10.26 -9.71 -13.26
CA LYS A 11 10.53 -10.57 -12.09
C LYS A 11 11.04 -9.72 -10.92
N ILE A 12 10.22 -9.56 -9.89
CA ILE A 12 10.67 -9.42 -8.50
C ILE A 12 9.80 -10.38 -7.70
N HIS A 13 10.39 -11.50 -7.29
CA HIS A 13 9.78 -12.40 -6.32
C HIS A 13 10.05 -11.81 -4.93
N HIS A 14 9.03 -11.28 -4.26
CA HIS A 14 9.06 -11.11 -2.81
C HIS A 14 8.30 -12.28 -2.19
N ASN A 15 9.06 -13.30 -1.78
CA ASN A 15 8.60 -14.25 -0.78
C ASN A 15 9.04 -13.69 0.56
N MET A 16 8.13 -13.09 1.32
CA MET A 16 8.31 -12.99 2.77
C MET A 16 7.86 -14.32 3.35
N THR A 17 8.81 -15.23 3.55
CA THR A 17 8.68 -16.31 4.51
C THR A 17 10.05 -16.50 5.10
N LEU A 18 10.14 -16.30 6.42
CA LEU A 18 11.32 -16.62 7.21
C LEU A 18 11.90 -17.96 6.75
N ASN A 19 13.17 -17.92 6.35
CA ASN A 19 14.02 -18.98 5.78
C ASN A 19 14.04 -19.10 4.24
N LYS A 20 14.81 -18.20 3.59
CA LYS A 20 16.05 -18.59 2.88
C LYS A 20 16.85 -17.37 2.44
N PHE A 21 18.04 -17.25 3.04
CA PHE A 21 19.12 -16.34 2.66
C PHE A 21 19.49 -16.53 1.19
N TYR A 22 19.45 -15.43 0.43
CA TYR A 22 20.31 -15.24 -0.73
C TYR A 22 21.22 -14.06 -0.41
N GLU A 23 22.52 -14.30 -0.47
CA GLU A 23 23.63 -13.37 -0.19
C GLU A 23 23.58 -12.16 -1.12
N VAL A 24 22.82 -11.14 -0.75
CA VAL A 24 23.03 -9.75 -1.16
C VAL A 24 22.74 -8.92 0.10
N GLY A 25 23.79 -8.56 0.83
CA GLY A 25 23.79 -7.67 2.01
C GLY A 25 22.46 -7.58 2.76
N MET A 26 22.24 -8.49 3.72
CA MET A 26 21.16 -8.37 4.70
C MET A 26 21.30 -7.03 5.43
N ILE A 27 20.39 -6.10 5.17
CA ILE A 27 20.10 -5.05 6.15
C ILE A 27 18.90 -5.58 6.94
N GLU A 28 19.17 -6.22 8.08
CA GLU A 28 18.14 -6.41 9.10
C GLU A 28 17.76 -5.03 9.62
N PHE A 29 16.60 -4.52 9.19
CA PHE A 29 15.95 -3.44 9.92
C PHE A 29 15.33 -4.05 11.17
N GLN A 30 15.93 -3.85 12.33
CA GLN A 30 15.28 -4.13 13.61
C GLN A 30 14.16 -3.11 13.84
N VAL A 31 12.97 -3.40 13.30
CA VAL A 31 11.78 -2.55 13.48
C VAL A 31 11.34 -2.52 14.96
N ASP A 32 11.72 -3.51 15.74
CA ASP A 32 11.39 -3.64 17.16
C ASP A 32 11.90 -2.47 18.01
N GLU A 33 13.08 -1.92 17.68
CA GLU A 33 13.66 -0.78 18.40
C GLU A 33 12.79 0.48 18.28
N TRP A 34 12.13 0.67 17.13
CA TRP A 34 11.21 1.79 16.89
C TRP A 34 9.78 1.48 17.31
N ARG A 35 9.37 0.21 17.20
CA ARG A 35 8.02 -0.27 17.50
C ARG A 35 7.74 -0.31 19.00
N ASN A 36 8.66 -0.86 19.79
CA ASN A 36 8.43 -1.14 21.20
C ASN A 36 8.18 0.14 22.04
N PRO A 37 8.92 1.25 21.85
CA PRO A 37 8.64 2.49 22.58
C PRO A 37 7.24 3.04 22.33
N VAL A 38 6.78 3.03 21.07
CA VAL A 38 5.43 3.49 20.68
C VAL A 38 4.37 2.55 21.23
N LYS A 39 4.63 1.25 21.15
CA LYS A 39 3.75 0.20 21.68
C LYS A 39 3.54 0.37 23.18
N ASP A 40 4.61 0.59 23.95
CA ASP A 40 4.55 0.75 25.39
C ASP A 40 3.87 2.07 25.79
N TYR A 41 4.20 3.17 25.10
CA TYR A 41 3.60 4.48 25.34
C TYR A 41 2.09 4.51 25.07
N LEU A 42 1.64 3.84 24.00
CA LEU A 42 0.23 3.77 23.60
C LEU A 42 -0.52 2.56 24.17
N ASN A 43 0.16 1.71 24.96
CA ASN A 43 -0.35 0.45 25.51
C ASN A 43 -1.02 -0.44 24.43
N LEU A 44 -0.34 -0.59 23.28
CA LEU A 44 -0.85 -1.35 22.14
C LEU A 44 -0.45 -2.83 22.23
N SER A 45 -1.39 -3.72 21.97
CA SER A 45 -1.12 -5.16 21.84
C SER A 45 -0.89 -5.57 20.38
N ILE A 46 0.22 -5.15 19.80
CA ILE A 46 0.58 -5.37 18.37
C ILE A 46 1.60 -6.50 18.14
N ASP A 47 1.64 -7.51 19.01
CA ASP A 47 2.57 -8.65 18.88
C ASP A 47 2.09 -9.76 17.94
N ASN A 48 0.87 -9.64 17.46
CA ASN A 48 0.30 -10.64 16.56
C ASN A 48 1.12 -10.73 15.28
N CYS A 49 1.49 -11.95 14.90
CA CYS A 49 1.99 -12.22 13.56
C CYS A 49 0.80 -12.24 12.60
N TYR A 50 0.95 -11.58 11.45
CA TYR A 50 -0.06 -11.55 10.40
C TYR A 50 0.46 -12.16 9.12
N THR A 51 -0.40 -12.89 8.42
CA THR A 51 -0.19 -13.29 7.04
C THR A 51 -0.92 -12.30 6.15
N LEU A 52 -0.17 -11.53 5.36
CA LEU A 52 -0.71 -10.50 4.48
C LEU A 52 -0.58 -10.94 3.01
N TYR A 53 -1.67 -10.77 2.26
CA TYR A 53 -1.68 -10.74 0.82
C TYR A 53 -1.88 -9.29 0.39
N TYR A 54 -1.11 -8.82 -0.57
CA TYR A 54 -1.16 -7.43 -1.01
C TYR A 54 -0.88 -7.31 -2.50
N ASP A 55 -1.35 -6.21 -3.06
CA ASP A 55 -1.03 -5.76 -4.40
C ASP A 55 -0.73 -4.25 -4.37
N GLU A 56 -0.08 -3.78 -5.42
CA GLU A 56 0.36 -2.41 -5.58
C GLU A 56 -0.44 -1.70 -6.67
N CYS A 57 -0.99 -0.53 -6.36
CA CYS A 57 -1.63 0.35 -7.32
C CYS A 57 -0.83 1.64 -7.46
N ASN A 58 -0.72 2.13 -8.70
CA ASN A 58 -0.02 3.37 -9.06
C ASN A 58 1.46 3.41 -8.59
N ASN A 59 2.15 2.27 -8.59
CA ASN A 59 3.59 2.25 -8.34
C ASN A 59 4.34 2.85 -9.52
N CYS A 60 4.70 4.13 -9.42
CA CYS A 60 5.49 4.82 -10.44
C CYS A 60 6.97 4.40 -10.48
N ARG A 61 7.45 3.65 -9.47
CA ARG A 61 8.84 3.24 -9.18
C ARG A 61 9.84 4.39 -8.98
N LYS A 62 9.72 5.44 -9.78
CA LYS A 62 10.50 6.68 -9.72
C LYS A 62 9.57 7.85 -9.99
N PHE A 63 9.40 8.71 -8.99
CA PHE A 63 8.77 10.02 -9.15
C PHE A 63 9.84 11.03 -9.56
N CYS A 64 9.62 11.79 -10.63
CA CYS A 64 10.59 12.79 -11.09
C CYS A 64 9.94 13.98 -11.81
N ILE A 65 10.62 15.12 -11.71
CA ILE A 65 10.29 16.34 -12.44
C ILE A 65 10.86 16.23 -13.86
N LYS A 66 10.01 16.45 -14.85
CA LYS A 66 10.35 16.74 -16.25
C LYS A 66 10.29 18.27 -16.47
N GLU A 67 10.62 18.73 -17.66
CA GLU A 67 10.77 20.17 -17.99
C GLU A 67 9.70 21.07 -17.36
N GLN A 68 8.42 20.75 -17.57
CA GLN A 68 7.26 21.49 -17.04
C GLN A 68 6.15 20.48 -16.68
N SER A 69 6.49 19.37 -16.03
CA SER A 69 5.51 18.45 -15.44
C SER A 69 6.18 17.35 -14.63
N TYR A 70 5.40 16.61 -13.86
CA TYR A 70 5.83 15.34 -13.28
C TYR A 70 5.71 14.20 -14.30
N ASN A 71 6.49 13.13 -14.12
CA ASN A 71 6.38 11.94 -14.98
C ASN A 71 5.11 11.12 -14.75
N VAL A 72 4.46 11.29 -13.60
CA VAL A 72 3.15 10.73 -13.22
C VAL A 72 2.33 11.83 -12.53
N PRO A 73 0.99 11.76 -12.51
CA PRO A 73 0.17 12.75 -11.82
C PRO A 73 0.54 12.86 -10.33
N ALA A 74 0.75 14.08 -9.84
CA ALA A 74 1.24 14.30 -8.47
C ALA A 74 0.17 14.08 -7.38
N GLU A 75 -1.10 14.11 -7.77
CA GLU A 75 -2.26 13.78 -6.97
C GLU A 75 -2.54 12.27 -6.88
N GLU A 76 -1.89 11.45 -7.70
CA GLU A 76 -2.05 10.01 -7.61
C GLU A 76 -1.18 9.45 -6.47
N ASP A 77 -1.86 8.84 -5.50
CA ASP A 77 -1.20 8.12 -4.43
C ASP A 77 -0.76 6.74 -4.89
N PHE A 78 0.43 6.35 -4.48
CA PHE A 78 0.84 4.95 -4.47
C PHE A 78 0.08 4.23 -3.36
N VAL A 79 -0.60 3.13 -3.69
CA VAL A 79 -1.41 2.37 -2.74
C VAL A 79 -0.88 0.96 -2.63
N LEU A 80 -0.59 0.54 -1.40
CA LEU A 80 -0.33 -0.84 -1.02
C LEU A 80 -1.55 -1.34 -0.24
N ALA A 81 -2.29 -2.28 -0.82
CA ALA A 81 -3.52 -2.75 -0.21
C ALA A 81 -3.75 -4.24 -0.43
N GLY A 82 -4.55 -4.84 0.43
CA GLY A 82 -4.98 -6.21 0.27
C GLY A 82 -5.71 -6.73 1.49
N VAL A 83 -5.52 -8.02 1.74
CA VAL A 83 -6.22 -8.76 2.79
C VAL A 83 -5.23 -9.56 3.63
N GLY A 84 -5.55 -9.77 4.90
CA GLY A 84 -4.71 -10.54 5.79
C GLY A 84 -5.48 -11.15 6.95
N TYR A 85 -4.77 -11.97 7.73
CA TYR A 85 -5.31 -12.61 8.92
C TYR A 85 -4.18 -12.86 9.93
N VAL A 86 -4.53 -13.07 11.19
CA VAL A 86 -3.54 -13.42 12.23
C VAL A 86 -3.00 -14.82 11.93
N SER A 87 -1.68 -14.97 11.80
CA SER A 87 -1.04 -16.16 11.23
C SER A 87 -1.39 -17.48 11.94
N ASN A 88 -1.69 -17.45 13.23
CA ASN A 88 -2.12 -18.62 14.01
C ASN A 88 -3.64 -18.92 13.92
N GLN A 89 -4.41 -18.09 13.20
CA GLN A 89 -5.86 -18.16 13.03
C GLN A 89 -6.19 -18.05 11.54
N LYS A 90 -5.66 -18.98 10.72
CA LYS A 90 -5.98 -19.00 9.30
C LYS A 90 -7.49 -19.19 9.08
N PRO A 91 -8.19 -18.24 8.46
CA PRO A 91 -9.60 -18.39 8.20
C PRO A 91 -9.86 -19.39 7.08
N ASP A 92 -11.01 -20.06 7.15
CA ASP A 92 -11.48 -20.99 6.12
C ASP A 92 -12.31 -20.24 5.07
N TYR A 93 -11.64 -19.48 4.21
CA TYR A 93 -12.28 -18.76 3.11
C TYR A 93 -12.49 -19.67 1.89
N ASP A 94 -13.71 -19.64 1.34
CA ASP A 94 -14.08 -20.47 0.19
C ASP A 94 -14.02 -19.67 -1.13
N PHE A 95 -12.91 -19.82 -1.86
CA PHE A 95 -12.79 -19.26 -3.21
C PHE A 95 -13.74 -19.91 -4.23
N GLY A 96 -14.15 -21.15 -4.03
CA GLY A 96 -15.14 -21.81 -4.89
C GLY A 96 -16.48 -21.09 -4.83
N ARG A 97 -16.93 -20.74 -3.61
CA ARG A 97 -18.11 -19.90 -3.39
C ARG A 97 -17.96 -18.53 -4.06
N LEU A 98 -16.82 -17.85 -3.89
CA LEU A 98 -16.59 -16.57 -4.55
C LEU A 98 -16.69 -16.66 -6.08
N TRP A 99 -16.09 -17.68 -6.69
CA TRP A 99 -16.15 -17.89 -8.14
C TRP A 99 -17.58 -18.14 -8.62
N SER A 100 -18.35 -18.92 -7.85
CA SER A 100 -19.76 -19.19 -8.14
C SER A 100 -20.62 -17.93 -8.01
N ASP A 101 -20.47 -17.18 -6.92
CA ASP A 101 -21.25 -15.96 -6.63
C ASP A 101 -20.97 -14.87 -7.68
N LEU A 102 -19.72 -14.78 -8.13
CA LEU A 102 -19.31 -13.93 -9.25
C LEU A 102 -19.56 -14.56 -10.62
N ARG A 103 -20.13 -15.77 -10.72
CA ARG A 103 -20.42 -16.46 -12.00
C ARG A 103 -19.21 -16.48 -12.95
N LEU A 104 -18.02 -16.73 -12.41
CA LEU A 104 -16.78 -16.73 -13.18
C LEU A 104 -16.60 -18.03 -13.95
N GLN A 105 -16.06 -17.93 -15.17
CA GLN A 105 -15.69 -19.12 -15.95
C GLN A 105 -14.48 -19.82 -15.31
N LYS A 106 -14.40 -21.15 -15.44
CA LYS A 106 -13.34 -21.98 -14.84
C LYS A 106 -11.91 -21.63 -15.31
N ASN A 107 -11.77 -20.98 -16.44
CA ASN A 107 -10.49 -20.53 -17.01
C ASN A 107 -10.01 -19.18 -16.43
N VAL A 108 -10.85 -18.47 -15.67
CA VAL A 108 -10.47 -17.20 -15.04
C VAL A 108 -9.53 -17.50 -13.87
N LYS A 109 -8.27 -17.11 -14.03
CA LYS A 109 -7.22 -17.30 -13.02
C LYS A 109 -7.08 -16.11 -12.05
N GLU A 110 -7.69 -14.98 -12.38
CA GLU A 110 -7.54 -13.73 -11.65
C GLU A 110 -8.80 -12.88 -11.81
N ILE A 111 -9.22 -12.22 -10.72
CA ILE A 111 -10.31 -11.26 -10.70
C ILE A 111 -9.72 -9.86 -10.82
N LYS A 112 -9.95 -9.18 -11.94
CA LYS A 112 -9.58 -7.79 -12.18
C LYS A 112 -10.80 -6.89 -12.10
N PHE A 113 -10.73 -5.83 -11.31
CA PHE A 113 -11.84 -4.87 -11.17
C PHE A 113 -12.38 -4.42 -12.55
N THR A 114 -11.47 -4.03 -13.44
CA THR A 114 -11.78 -3.52 -14.80
C THR A 114 -12.47 -4.51 -15.74
N LYS A 115 -12.38 -5.81 -15.48
CA LYS A 115 -12.99 -6.87 -16.31
C LYS A 115 -14.22 -7.49 -15.66
N GLN A 116 -14.24 -7.56 -14.33
CA GLN A 116 -15.26 -8.27 -13.58
C GLN A 116 -16.26 -7.35 -12.90
N PHE A 117 -16.07 -6.05 -12.81
CA PHE A 117 -16.99 -5.15 -12.10
C PHE A 117 -17.46 -4.01 -13.02
N PRO A 118 -18.60 -3.38 -12.69
CA PRO A 118 -19.11 -2.25 -13.48
C PRO A 118 -18.09 -1.12 -13.55
N LYS A 119 -18.09 -0.42 -14.69
CA LYS A 119 -17.42 0.88 -14.81
C LYS A 119 -18.42 1.95 -14.41
N GLY A 120 -17.92 3.00 -13.76
CA GLY A 120 -18.77 4.10 -13.31
C GLY A 120 -18.15 4.84 -12.15
N ASN A 121 -18.89 5.81 -11.63
CA ASN A 121 -18.53 6.44 -10.37
C ASN A 121 -18.72 5.46 -9.19
N PHE A 122 -18.25 5.85 -8.00
CA PHE A 122 -18.31 5.01 -6.82
C PHE A 122 -19.71 4.46 -6.52
N LEU A 123 -20.74 5.31 -6.59
CA LEU A 123 -22.12 4.92 -6.27
C LEU A 123 -22.66 3.91 -7.28
N GLU A 124 -22.38 4.12 -8.57
CA GLU A 124 -22.74 3.18 -9.64
C GLU A 124 -22.10 1.81 -9.41
N CYS A 125 -20.81 1.79 -9.08
CA CYS A 125 -20.09 0.56 -8.76
C CYS A 125 -20.68 -0.16 -7.54
N MET A 126 -20.98 0.58 -6.46
CA MET A 126 -21.54 0.03 -5.22
C MET A 126 -22.97 -0.48 -5.38
N SER A 127 -23.73 0.09 -6.32
CA SER A 127 -25.12 -0.32 -6.60
C SER A 127 -25.26 -1.67 -7.30
N SER A 128 -24.14 -2.28 -7.75
CA SER A 128 -24.21 -3.52 -8.50
C SER A 128 -24.26 -4.74 -7.60
N ARG A 129 -25.15 -5.69 -7.94
CA ARG A 129 -25.25 -6.98 -7.23
C ARG A 129 -23.93 -7.76 -7.20
N ARG A 130 -23.06 -7.51 -8.19
CA ARG A 130 -21.76 -8.18 -8.30
C ARG A 130 -20.73 -7.64 -7.30
N THR A 131 -20.71 -6.32 -7.11
CA THR A 131 -19.92 -5.68 -6.05
C THR A 131 -20.42 -6.12 -4.68
N GLU A 132 -21.74 -6.12 -4.48
CA GLU A 132 -22.36 -6.60 -3.24
C GLU A 132 -21.96 -8.04 -2.93
N ALA A 133 -22.07 -8.97 -3.89
CA ALA A 133 -21.67 -10.37 -3.69
C ALA A 133 -20.18 -10.54 -3.32
N PHE A 134 -19.29 -9.72 -3.88
CA PHE A 134 -17.87 -9.73 -3.50
C PHE A 134 -17.68 -9.26 -2.06
N LEU A 135 -18.35 -8.18 -1.66
CA LEU A 135 -18.26 -7.63 -0.31
C LEU A 135 -18.89 -8.55 0.74
N GLU A 136 -20.04 -9.17 0.44
CA GLU A 136 -20.68 -10.20 1.28
C GLU A 136 -19.73 -11.40 1.50
N TRP A 137 -19.04 -11.85 0.44
CA TRP A 137 -18.04 -12.90 0.57
C TRP A 137 -16.84 -12.47 1.42
N LEU A 138 -16.34 -11.25 1.21
CA LEU A 138 -15.19 -10.72 1.93
C LEU A 138 -15.48 -10.58 3.43
N ASP A 139 -16.65 -10.04 3.79
CA ASP A 139 -17.11 -9.92 5.17
C ASP A 139 -17.23 -11.29 5.85
N GLY A 140 -17.76 -12.29 5.15
CA GLY A 140 -17.85 -13.66 5.64
C GLY A 140 -16.55 -14.48 5.61
N SER A 141 -15.48 -13.95 5.00
CA SER A 141 -14.25 -14.71 4.77
C SER A 141 -13.32 -14.80 5.99
N GLY A 142 -13.54 -13.96 7.01
CA GLY A 142 -12.62 -13.81 8.14
C GLY A 142 -11.30 -13.10 7.78
N LEU A 143 -11.17 -12.57 6.56
CA LEU A 143 -10.03 -11.76 6.14
C LEU A 143 -10.24 -10.30 6.56
N SER A 144 -9.19 -9.67 7.07
CA SER A 144 -9.14 -8.24 7.36
C SER A 144 -8.55 -7.47 6.18
N ILE A 145 -9.15 -6.34 5.82
CA ILE A 145 -8.62 -5.43 4.80
C ILE A 145 -7.50 -4.60 5.40
N HIS A 146 -6.38 -4.45 4.69
CA HIS A 146 -5.33 -3.48 5.02
C HIS A 146 -5.07 -2.59 3.81
N CYS A 147 -4.75 -1.32 4.07
CA CYS A 147 -4.49 -0.32 3.04
C CYS A 147 -3.54 0.74 3.59
N SER A 148 -2.50 1.05 2.83
CA SER A 148 -1.58 2.15 3.05
C SER A 148 -1.48 2.94 1.75
N HIS A 149 -1.63 4.25 1.83
CA HIS A 149 -1.47 5.14 0.68
C HIS A 149 -0.35 6.15 0.96
N VAL A 150 0.41 6.47 -0.08
CA VAL A 150 1.60 7.30 -0.04
C VAL A 150 1.51 8.30 -1.19
N ASN A 151 1.45 9.59 -0.85
CA ASN A 151 1.50 10.63 -1.86
C ASN A 151 2.96 10.90 -2.25
N ASN A 152 3.34 10.57 -3.49
CA ASN A 152 4.73 10.68 -3.95
C ASN A 152 5.27 12.12 -3.87
N LEU A 153 4.43 13.13 -4.14
CA LEU A 153 4.83 14.54 -4.04
C LEU A 153 5.10 14.95 -2.59
N PHE A 154 4.26 14.52 -1.65
CA PHE A 154 4.46 14.79 -0.23
C PHE A 154 5.78 14.20 0.26
N TYR A 155 6.02 12.91 0.02
CA TYR A 155 7.24 12.26 0.48
C TYR A 155 8.49 12.79 -0.21
N SER A 156 8.42 13.15 -1.49
CA SER A 156 9.53 13.85 -2.16
C SER A 156 9.85 15.20 -1.49
N THR A 157 8.83 15.90 -1.00
CA THR A 157 9.03 17.16 -0.28
C THR A 157 9.67 16.93 1.08
N VAL A 158 9.23 15.88 1.79
CA VAL A 158 9.84 15.45 3.06
C VAL A 158 11.31 15.11 2.86
N ASP A 159 11.63 14.32 1.84
CA ASP A 159 13.00 13.93 1.50
C ASP A 159 13.89 15.14 1.19
N ILE A 160 13.37 16.14 0.47
CA ILE A 160 14.11 17.39 0.20
C ILE A 160 14.42 18.11 1.50
N VAL A 161 13.43 18.28 2.39
CA VAL A 161 13.61 18.96 3.67
C VAL A 161 14.59 18.20 4.57
N ASP A 162 14.50 16.87 4.61
CA ASP A 162 15.40 16.03 5.39
C ASP A 162 16.83 15.98 4.82
N SER A 163 17.00 16.25 3.52
CA SER A 163 18.32 16.32 2.89
C SER A 163 19.05 17.66 3.11
N ILE A 164 18.32 18.72 3.48
CA ILE A 164 18.89 20.08 3.67
C ILE A 164 19.03 20.47 5.15
N ALA A 165 18.41 19.74 6.07
CA ALA A 165 18.39 20.07 7.49
C ALA A 165 18.86 18.87 8.32
N ASP A 166 20.03 18.98 8.93
CA ASP A 166 20.53 17.98 9.87
C ASP A 166 19.97 18.23 11.28
N MET A 167 20.00 17.22 12.14
CA MET A 167 19.50 17.32 13.53
C MET A 167 20.17 18.44 14.34
N ASP A 168 21.43 18.75 14.01
CA ASP A 168 22.19 19.85 14.63
C ASP A 168 21.66 21.22 14.19
N ASP A 169 21.21 21.37 12.94
CA ASP A 169 20.58 22.60 12.46
C ASP A 169 19.21 22.82 13.11
N ILE A 170 18.40 21.76 13.21
CA ILE A 170 17.07 21.80 13.82
C ILE A 170 17.17 22.28 15.28
N THR A 171 18.13 21.74 16.03
CA THR A 171 18.37 22.11 17.43
C THR A 171 18.98 23.50 17.57
N THR A 172 19.89 23.89 16.67
CA THR A 172 20.55 25.21 16.69
C THR A 172 19.58 26.35 16.33
N PHE A 173 18.74 26.16 15.32
CA PHE A 173 17.81 27.19 14.84
C PHE A 173 16.45 27.17 15.56
N GLY A 174 16.18 26.15 16.39
CA GLY A 174 14.95 26.05 17.18
C GLY A 174 13.68 25.93 16.33
N TYR A 175 13.80 25.45 15.09
CA TYR A 175 12.66 25.25 14.20
C TYR A 175 12.07 23.85 14.37
N ASP A 176 10.75 23.77 14.36
CA ASP A 176 10.06 22.50 14.21
C ASP A 176 10.07 22.10 12.73
N ILE A 177 10.77 21.00 12.42
CA ILE A 177 10.92 20.48 11.06
C ILE A 177 9.60 19.91 10.51
N TYR A 178 8.68 19.48 11.39
CA TYR A 178 7.41 18.89 10.95
C TYR A 178 6.47 19.92 10.30
N PRO A 179 6.25 21.12 10.86
CA PRO A 179 5.58 22.22 10.17
C PRO A 179 6.28 22.64 8.88
N LEU A 180 7.62 22.64 8.84
CA LEU A 180 8.36 23.02 7.63
C LEU A 180 8.04 22.09 6.46
N LYS A 181 8.07 20.77 6.67
CA LYS A 181 7.67 19.77 5.67
C LYS A 181 6.27 20.07 5.09
N ASN A 182 5.32 20.39 5.97
CA ASN A 182 3.97 20.75 5.56
C ASN A 182 3.88 22.08 4.80
N VAL A 183 4.65 23.09 5.21
CA VAL A 183 4.69 24.40 4.51
C VAL A 183 5.26 24.25 3.12
N VAL A 184 6.40 23.55 2.98
CA VAL A 184 7.02 23.32 1.68
C VAL A 184 6.07 22.53 0.77
N TYR A 185 5.40 21.50 1.30
CA TYR A 185 4.41 20.75 0.51
C TYR A 185 3.27 21.64 0.03
N LYS A 186 2.72 22.49 0.90
CA LYS A 186 1.67 23.47 0.53
C LYS A 186 2.17 24.48 -0.52
N LEU A 187 3.43 24.90 -0.46
CA LEU A 187 4.03 25.77 -1.47
C LEU A 187 4.12 25.09 -2.84
N PHE A 188 4.48 23.80 -2.88
CA PHE A 188 4.43 23.03 -4.13
C PHE A 188 3.00 22.91 -4.66
N LEU A 189 2.01 22.69 -3.78
CA LEU A 189 0.60 22.64 -4.18
C LEU A 189 0.08 23.98 -4.71
N SER A 190 0.43 25.10 -4.08
CA SER A 190 -0.06 26.43 -4.49
C SER A 190 0.55 26.93 -5.80
N ASN A 191 1.75 26.44 -6.15
CA ASN A 191 2.47 26.84 -7.37
C ASN A 191 2.34 25.81 -8.51
N ARG A 192 1.34 24.92 -8.44
CA ARG A 192 1.07 23.91 -9.49
C ARG A 192 0.85 24.50 -10.89
N THR A 193 0.52 25.79 -11.02
CA THR A 193 0.40 26.48 -12.32
C THR A 193 1.72 26.87 -12.96
N TYR A 194 2.85 26.74 -12.24
CA TYR A 194 4.18 27.09 -12.72
C TYR A 194 5.05 25.86 -13.06
N PHE A 195 4.48 24.66 -12.93
CA PHE A 195 5.13 23.37 -13.18
C PHE A 195 4.26 22.44 -14.02
#